data_AF-A0A1I0TV80-F1
#
_entry.id   AF-A0A1I0TV80-F1
#
_cell.length_a   1.000
_cell.length_b   1.000
_cell.length_c   1.000
_cell.angle_alpha   90.00
_cell.angle_beta   90.00
_cell.angle_gamma   90.00
#
_symmetry.space_group_name_H-M   'P 1'
#
loop_
_entity.id
_entity.type
_entity.pdbx_description
1 polymer ?
#
loop_
_entity_poly.entity_id
_entity_poly.type
_entity_poly.pdbx_seq_one_letter_code
_entity_poly.pdbx_strand_id
1 'polypeptide(L)'
;MTTWPASWPPAAHDLADAVLRLTTAIARDPEDTDPAVAALVAMPVRVEDVFAGMLRMLLEAAFADGVDADDVSGLVRQVAQRDPSLDPTDVVAVVLGTLGIHPEPVRHDADSAETGSQDPADAPTVTPVDRLVPYVALRVSSAVAVVLAERVRTPLAPVVTAVLNDVASAESVEWA
;
A
#
# COMPACT_ATOMS: atom_id res chain seq x y z
N MET A 1 -12.21 11.04 18.70
CA MET A 1 -13.29 10.76 17.74
C MET A 1 -12.94 11.50 16.47
N THR A 2 -12.53 10.78 15.44
CA THR A 2 -12.31 11.37 14.11
C THR A 2 -13.68 11.62 13.49
N THR A 3 -13.87 12.76 12.83
CA THR A 3 -15.11 13.07 12.12
C THR A 3 -14.76 13.28 10.65
N TRP A 4 -15.31 12.43 9.79
CA TRP A 4 -15.12 12.49 8.35
C TRP A 4 -16.02 13.55 7.71
N PRO A 5 -15.70 14.02 6.49
CA PRO A 5 -16.55 14.96 5.76
C PRO A 5 -17.98 14.42 5.58
N ALA A 6 -18.97 15.15 6.10
CA ALA A 6 -20.37 14.73 6.05
C ALA A 6 -20.95 14.63 4.62
N SER A 7 -20.27 15.21 3.63
CA SER A 7 -20.65 15.13 2.21
C SER A 7 -20.27 13.81 1.55
N TRP A 8 -19.45 12.98 2.19
CA TRP A 8 -19.04 11.70 1.63
C TRP A 8 -20.21 10.69 1.60
N PRO A 9 -20.23 9.78 0.62
CA PRO A 9 -21.16 8.65 0.65
C PRO A 9 -20.89 7.75 1.87
N PRO A 10 -21.87 6.96 2.34
CA PRO A 10 -21.69 6.04 3.46
C PRO A 10 -20.51 5.06 3.28
N ALA A 11 -20.35 4.50 2.09
CA ALA A 11 -19.27 3.57 1.79
C ALA A 11 -17.86 4.19 1.97
N ALA A 12 -17.70 5.49 1.70
CA ALA A 12 -16.44 6.19 1.96
C ALA A 12 -16.19 6.42 3.46
N HIS A 13 -17.24 6.63 4.26
CA HIS A 13 -17.12 6.65 5.72
C HIS A 13 -16.69 5.30 6.27
N ASP A 14 -17.34 4.21 5.83
CA ASP A 14 -17.03 2.85 6.26
C ASP A 14 -15.58 2.46 5.91
N LEU A 15 -15.14 2.82 4.70
CA LEU A 15 -13.76 2.60 4.25
C LEU A 15 -12.76 3.41 5.08
N ALA A 16 -13.03 4.69 5.36
CA ALA A 16 -12.18 5.54 6.18
C ALA A 16 -12.02 4.97 7.61
N ASP A 17 -13.12 4.54 8.22
CA ASP A 17 -13.11 3.90 9.53
C ASP A 17 -12.34 2.58 9.54
N ALA A 18 -12.51 1.75 8.50
CA ALA A 18 -11.80 0.48 8.37
C ALA A 18 -10.29 0.67 8.17
N VAL A 19 -9.87 1.62 7.33
CA VAL A 19 -8.45 1.97 7.12
C VAL A 19 -7.83 2.54 8.40
N LEU A 20 -8.54 3.44 9.10
CA LEU A 20 -8.05 4.00 10.36
C LEU A 20 -7.94 2.93 11.45
N ARG A 21 -8.88 1.98 11.49
CA ARG A 21 -8.83 0.83 12.41
C ARG A 21 -7.62 -0.04 12.16
N LEU A 22 -7.37 -0.45 10.91
CA LEU A 22 -6.21 -1.28 10.57
C LEU A 22 -4.89 -0.58 10.91
N THR A 23 -4.75 0.70 10.51
CA THR A 23 -3.53 1.45 10.79
C THR A 23 -3.32 1.72 12.29
N THR A 24 -4.40 1.87 13.07
CA THR A 24 -4.31 1.93 14.54
C THR A 24 -3.88 0.60 15.14
N ALA A 25 -4.48 -0.50 14.69
CA ALA A 25 -4.15 -1.85 15.16
C ALA A 25 -2.67 -2.18 14.89
N ILE A 26 -2.19 -1.92 13.68
CA ILE A 26 -0.77 -2.08 13.32
C ILE A 26 0.15 -1.24 14.22
N ALA A 27 -0.28 -0.03 14.61
CA ALA A 27 0.54 0.87 15.41
C ALA A 27 0.57 0.49 16.90
N ARG A 28 -0.49 -0.13 17.44
CA ARG A 28 -0.72 -0.20 18.89
C ARG A 28 -1.31 -1.52 19.40
N ASP A 29 -2.14 -2.18 18.60
CA ASP A 29 -2.99 -3.28 19.04
C ASP A 29 -2.80 -4.48 18.09
N PRO A 30 -1.66 -5.21 18.20
CA PRO A 30 -1.30 -6.25 17.25
C PRO A 30 -2.33 -7.38 17.17
N GLU A 31 -3.02 -7.69 18.27
CA GLU A 31 -4.13 -8.66 18.30
C GLU A 31 -5.31 -8.29 17.39
N ASP A 32 -5.52 -7.00 17.12
CA ASP A 32 -6.62 -6.48 16.31
C ASP A 32 -6.23 -6.32 14.83
N THR A 33 -4.97 -6.58 14.47
CA THR A 33 -4.48 -6.42 13.10
C THR A 33 -5.16 -7.38 12.14
N ASP A 34 -5.14 -8.69 12.45
CA ASP A 34 -5.70 -9.71 11.56
C ASP A 34 -7.22 -9.54 11.34
N PRO A 35 -8.04 -9.29 12.39
CA PRO A 35 -9.44 -8.92 12.22
C PRO A 35 -9.66 -7.68 11.34
N ALA A 36 -8.82 -6.65 11.49
CA ALA A 36 -8.95 -5.42 10.72
C ALA A 36 -8.59 -5.61 9.24
N VAL A 37 -7.55 -6.40 8.92
CA VAL A 37 -7.22 -6.78 7.53
C VAL A 37 -8.38 -7.57 6.91
N ALA A 38 -8.92 -8.57 7.63
CA ALA A 38 -10.02 -9.38 7.12
C ALA A 38 -11.27 -8.55 6.81
N ALA A 39 -11.57 -7.54 7.63
CA ALA A 39 -12.69 -6.63 7.39
C ALA A 39 -12.50 -5.79 6.10
N LEU A 40 -11.29 -5.30 5.84
CA LEU A 40 -10.98 -4.53 4.63
C LEU A 40 -11.02 -5.40 3.37
N VAL A 41 -10.47 -6.62 3.41
CA VAL A 41 -10.51 -7.57 2.28
C VAL A 41 -11.95 -7.90 1.86
N ALA A 42 -12.88 -7.90 2.82
CA ALA A 42 -14.28 -8.20 2.56
C ALA A 42 -15.09 -7.03 1.98
N MET A 43 -14.53 -5.82 1.90
CA MET A 43 -15.25 -4.66 1.39
C MET A 43 -15.39 -4.71 -0.14
N PRO A 44 -16.53 -4.30 -0.71
CA PRO A 44 -16.77 -4.32 -2.16
C PRO A 44 -16.15 -3.10 -2.88
N VAL A 45 -14.97 -2.64 -2.44
CA VAL A 45 -14.29 -1.44 -2.96
C VAL A 45 -12.81 -1.73 -3.16
N ARG A 46 -12.16 -0.97 -4.06
CA ARG A 46 -10.71 -1.10 -4.31
C ARG A 46 -9.90 -0.44 -3.19
N VAL A 47 -9.69 -1.17 -2.11
CA VAL A 47 -8.94 -0.71 -0.92
C VAL A 47 -7.47 -0.43 -1.26
N GLU A 48 -6.91 -1.16 -2.22
CA GLU A 48 -5.52 -1.04 -2.66
C GLU A 48 -5.22 0.35 -3.23
N ASP A 49 -6.18 0.94 -3.97
CA ASP A 49 -6.03 2.29 -4.53
C ASP A 49 -5.90 3.35 -3.41
N VAL A 50 -6.61 3.16 -2.30
CA VAL A 50 -6.52 4.04 -1.13
C VAL A 50 -5.15 3.94 -0.49
N PHE A 51 -4.65 2.72 -0.25
CA PHE A 51 -3.31 2.56 0.32
C PHE A 51 -2.21 3.06 -0.63
N ALA A 52 -2.33 2.83 -1.95
CA ALA A 52 -1.41 3.38 -2.93
C ALA A 52 -1.38 4.92 -2.88
N GLY A 53 -2.55 5.57 -2.81
CA GLY A 53 -2.65 7.03 -2.66
C GLY A 53 -2.04 7.53 -1.34
N MET A 54 -2.31 6.85 -0.23
CA MET A 54 -1.73 7.18 1.08
C MET A 54 -0.21 7.06 1.07
N LEU A 55 0.31 5.93 0.57
CA LEU A 55 1.74 5.66 0.52
C LEU A 55 2.46 6.66 -0.38
N ARG A 56 1.88 7.02 -1.53
CA ARG A 56 2.44 8.04 -2.40
C ARG A 56 2.57 9.38 -1.69
N MET A 57 1.50 9.86 -1.08
CA MET A 57 1.49 11.13 -0.33
C MET A 57 2.51 11.13 0.81
N LEU A 58 2.60 10.02 1.55
CA LEU A 58 3.52 9.87 2.67
C LEU A 58 4.98 9.75 2.23
N LEU A 59 5.26 9.07 1.12
CA LEU A 59 6.61 8.98 0.55
C LEU A 59 7.07 10.34 0.04
N GLU A 60 6.23 11.07 -0.69
CA GLU A 60 6.53 12.43 -1.17
C GLU A 60 6.80 13.39 0.00
N ALA A 61 6.05 13.27 1.10
CA ALA A 61 6.29 14.06 2.31
C ALA A 61 7.57 13.64 3.07
N ALA A 62 7.93 12.36 3.04
CA ALA A 62 9.10 11.83 3.74
C ALA A 62 10.42 12.06 2.99
N PHE A 63 10.36 12.13 1.66
CA PHE A 63 11.52 12.12 0.76
C PHE A 63 11.31 13.11 -0.39
N ALA A 64 11.42 14.41 -0.08
CA ALA A 64 11.15 15.49 -1.03
C ALA A 64 12.06 15.47 -2.27
N ASP A 65 13.28 14.96 -2.14
CA ASP A 65 14.28 14.87 -3.22
C ASP A 65 14.22 13.54 -4.00
N GLY A 66 13.23 12.69 -3.69
CA GLY A 66 13.11 11.33 -4.20
C GLY A 66 13.60 10.28 -3.21
N VAL A 67 13.26 9.01 -3.48
CA VAL A 67 13.57 7.86 -2.62
C VAL A 67 14.81 7.15 -3.15
N ASP A 68 15.83 6.97 -2.31
CA ASP A 68 17.01 6.17 -2.64
C ASP A 68 17.04 4.79 -1.96
N ALA A 69 18.08 3.99 -2.25
CA ALA A 69 18.20 2.63 -1.71
C ALA A 69 18.43 2.59 -0.19
N ASP A 70 19.07 3.60 0.39
CA ASP A 70 19.30 3.69 1.82
C ASP A 70 18.00 4.05 2.55
N ASP A 71 17.18 4.91 1.94
CA ASP A 71 15.84 5.24 2.42
C ASP A 71 14.92 4.00 2.46
N VAL A 72 14.89 3.23 1.36
CA VAL A 72 14.12 1.96 1.30
C VAL A 72 14.64 0.99 2.36
N SER A 73 15.95 0.82 2.47
CA SER A 73 16.57 -0.07 3.46
C SER A 73 16.25 0.36 4.90
N GLY A 74 16.23 1.66 5.17
CA GLY A 74 15.83 2.24 6.44
C GLY A 74 14.36 1.99 6.76
N LEU A 75 13.47 2.08 5.76
CA LEU A 75 12.05 1.81 5.91
C LEU A 75 11.77 0.33 6.18
N VAL A 76 12.39 -0.57 5.40
CA VAL A 76 12.34 -2.02 5.61
C VAL A 76 12.75 -2.39 7.03
N ARG A 77 13.86 -1.82 7.52
CA ARG A 77 14.34 -2.08 8.88
C ARG A 77 13.34 -1.61 9.94
N GLN A 78 12.73 -0.44 9.78
CA GLN A 78 11.74 0.08 10.72
C GLN A 78 10.45 -0.75 10.72
N VAL A 79 9.97 -1.17 9.55
CA VAL A 79 8.81 -2.06 9.42
C VAL A 79 9.10 -3.40 10.10
N ALA A 80 10.23 -4.03 9.81
CA ALA A 80 10.63 -5.30 10.40
C ALA A 80 10.86 -5.22 11.92
N GLN A 81 11.31 -4.08 12.43
CA GLN A 81 11.42 -3.85 13.88
C GLN A 81 10.06 -3.78 14.57
N ARG A 82 9.04 -3.27 13.89
CA ARG A 82 7.68 -3.16 14.40
C ARG A 82 6.91 -4.47 14.29
N ASP A 83 6.96 -5.10 13.12
CA ASP A 83 6.35 -6.41 12.87
C ASP A 83 7.39 -7.34 12.22
N PRO A 84 8.08 -8.17 13.03
CA PRO A 84 9.12 -9.08 12.53
C PRO A 84 8.55 -10.26 11.73
N SER A 85 7.22 -10.41 11.65
CA SER A 85 6.58 -11.45 10.85
C SER A 85 6.44 -11.09 9.37
N LEU A 86 6.65 -9.81 9.01
CA LEU A 86 6.57 -9.35 7.63
C LEU A 86 7.85 -9.66 6.86
N ASP A 87 7.71 -10.16 5.63
CA ASP A 87 8.84 -10.39 4.74
C ASP A 87 9.41 -9.03 4.26
N PRO A 88 10.71 -8.75 4.46
CA PRO A 88 11.37 -7.56 3.94
C PRO A 88 11.17 -7.34 2.43
N THR A 89 11.06 -8.43 1.66
CA THR A 89 10.86 -8.41 0.22
C THR A 89 9.50 -7.84 -0.15
N ASP A 90 8.46 -8.14 0.65
CA ASP A 90 7.11 -7.61 0.42
C ASP A 90 7.06 -6.10 0.70
N VAL A 91 7.81 -5.64 1.70
CA VAL A 91 7.95 -4.20 1.99
C VAL A 91 8.60 -3.48 0.80
N VAL A 92 9.70 -4.03 0.27
CA VAL A 92 10.36 -3.49 -0.93
C VAL A 92 9.39 -3.50 -2.12
N ALA A 93 8.67 -4.59 -2.33
CA ALA A 93 7.68 -4.71 -3.41
C ALA A 93 6.62 -3.60 -3.31
N VAL A 94 6.03 -3.38 -2.14
CA VAL A 94 5.02 -2.33 -1.88
C VAL A 94 5.58 -0.93 -2.16
N VAL A 95 6.79 -0.63 -1.69
CA VAL A 95 7.42 0.69 -1.92
C VAL A 95 7.71 0.92 -3.40
N LEU A 96 8.34 -0.04 -4.07
CA LEU A 96 8.64 0.07 -5.51
C LEU A 96 7.37 0.15 -6.35
N GLY A 97 6.36 -0.67 -6.03
CA GLY A 97 5.06 -0.63 -6.69
C GLY A 97 4.37 0.73 -6.55
N THR A 98 4.43 1.34 -5.36
CA THR A 98 3.91 2.70 -5.13
C THR A 98 4.64 3.75 -5.97
N LEU A 99 5.94 3.57 -6.20
CA LEU A 99 6.76 4.45 -7.03
C LEU A 99 6.61 4.18 -8.54
N GLY A 100 5.82 3.18 -8.94
CA GLY A 100 5.72 2.74 -10.34
C GLY A 100 6.99 2.08 -10.87
N ILE A 101 7.88 1.63 -9.98
CA ILE A 101 9.10 0.92 -10.35
C ILE A 101 8.80 -0.57 -10.39
N HIS A 102 8.94 -1.15 -11.57
CA HIS A 102 8.77 -2.58 -11.78
C HIS A 102 10.14 -3.16 -12.09
N PRO A 103 10.81 -3.81 -11.11
CA PRO A 103 12.07 -4.48 -11.39
C PRO A 103 11.80 -5.49 -12.50
N GLU A 104 12.53 -5.34 -13.61
CA GLU A 104 12.52 -6.32 -14.69
C GLU A 104 12.73 -7.71 -14.08
N PRO A 105 11.97 -8.73 -14.52
CA PRO A 105 12.29 -10.09 -14.10
C PRO A 105 13.75 -10.33 -14.47
N VAL A 106 14.56 -10.67 -13.47
CA VAL A 106 15.95 -11.10 -13.72
C VAL A 106 15.84 -12.24 -14.71
N ARG A 107 16.20 -11.99 -15.98
CA ARG A 107 16.42 -13.07 -16.94
C ARG A 107 17.54 -13.89 -16.33
N HIS A 108 17.16 -15.01 -15.71
CA HIS A 108 18.13 -16.04 -15.46
C HIS A 108 18.56 -16.45 -16.86
N ASP A 109 19.78 -16.08 -17.27
CA ASP A 109 20.41 -16.63 -18.46
C ASP A 109 20.60 -18.13 -18.19
N ALA A 110 19.50 -18.87 -18.31
CA ALA A 110 19.49 -20.29 -18.48
C ALA A 110 20.03 -20.52 -19.88
N ASP A 111 21.33 -20.79 -19.92
CA ASP A 111 21.99 -21.41 -21.03
C ASP A 111 21.15 -22.58 -21.57
N SER A 112 20.96 -22.57 -22.89
CA SER A 112 20.50 -23.65 -23.77
C SER A 112 18.99 -23.87 -24.01
N ALA A 113 18.63 -23.58 -25.28
CA ALA A 113 17.76 -24.31 -26.20
C ALA A 113 16.38 -23.69 -26.57
N GLU A 114 16.39 -23.08 -27.76
CA GLU A 114 15.35 -22.99 -28.80
C GLU A 114 13.87 -23.20 -28.40
N THR A 115 13.02 -22.19 -28.63
CA THR A 115 12.02 -22.15 -29.73
C THR A 115 10.96 -21.07 -29.44
N GLY A 116 10.79 -20.14 -30.38
CA GLY A 116 9.59 -19.28 -30.47
C GLY A 116 9.83 -17.82 -30.15
N SER A 117 9.90 -16.97 -31.18
CA SER A 117 9.72 -15.53 -31.06
C SER A 117 8.35 -15.23 -30.45
N GLN A 118 8.29 -15.04 -29.14
CA GLN A 118 7.29 -14.18 -28.51
C GLN A 118 7.96 -12.83 -28.32
N ASP A 119 7.45 -11.81 -29.01
CA ASP A 119 7.82 -10.42 -28.78
C ASP A 119 7.51 -10.09 -27.30
N PRO A 120 8.53 -9.85 -26.45
CA PRO A 120 8.33 -9.69 -25.01
C PRO A 120 7.64 -8.38 -24.63
N ALA A 121 7.30 -7.54 -25.60
CA ALA A 121 6.71 -6.21 -25.38
C ALA A 121 5.19 -6.21 -25.09
N ASP A 122 4.48 -7.32 -25.31
CA ASP A 122 3.01 -7.39 -25.19
C ASP A 122 2.50 -8.17 -23.97
N ALA A 123 3.39 -8.67 -23.11
CA ALA A 123 2.98 -9.27 -21.84
C ALA A 123 2.69 -8.15 -20.82
N PRO A 124 1.51 -8.10 -20.18
CA PRO A 124 1.25 -7.13 -19.13
C PRO A 124 2.32 -7.28 -18.05
N THR A 125 3.05 -6.21 -17.75
CA THR A 125 4.07 -6.19 -16.70
C THR A 125 3.37 -6.36 -15.36
N VAL A 126 3.24 -7.61 -14.90
CA VAL A 126 2.68 -7.92 -13.57
C VAL A 126 3.62 -7.33 -12.53
N THR A 127 3.14 -6.35 -11.76
CA THR A 127 3.98 -5.69 -10.76
C THR A 127 4.27 -6.66 -9.61
N PRO A 128 5.38 -6.49 -8.86
CA PRO A 128 5.67 -7.34 -7.71
C PRO A 128 4.55 -7.33 -6.66
N VAL A 129 3.85 -6.20 -6.50
CA VAL A 129 2.72 -6.06 -5.57
C VAL A 129 1.50 -6.85 -6.03
N ASP A 130 1.22 -6.90 -7.34
CA ASP A 130 0.09 -7.68 -7.89
C ASP A 130 0.22 -9.19 -7.66
N ARG A 131 1.42 -9.66 -7.31
CA ARG A 131 1.67 -11.08 -6.97
C ARG A 131 1.40 -11.39 -5.50
N LEU A 132 1.26 -10.37 -4.65
CA LEU A 132 0.94 -10.55 -3.25
C LEU A 132 -0.53 -10.95 -3.10
N VAL A 133 -0.78 -11.87 -2.17
CA VAL A 133 -2.15 -12.15 -1.73
C VAL A 133 -2.73 -10.85 -1.12
N PRO A 134 -3.99 -10.44 -1.42
CA PRO A 134 -4.55 -9.15 -0.96
C PRO A 134 -4.39 -8.89 0.54
N TYR A 135 -4.50 -9.96 1.34
CA TYR A 135 -4.26 -9.93 2.78
C TYR A 135 -2.84 -9.44 3.14
N VAL A 136 -1.82 -9.97 2.48
CA VAL A 136 -0.41 -9.61 2.70
C VAL A 136 -0.17 -8.18 2.22
N ALA A 137 -0.67 -7.83 1.03
CA ALA A 137 -0.52 -6.48 0.47
C ALA A 137 -1.08 -5.41 1.41
N LEU A 138 -2.28 -5.62 1.98
CA LEU A 138 -2.90 -4.68 2.92
C LEU A 138 -2.12 -4.56 4.23
N ARG A 139 -1.67 -5.68 4.80
CA ARG A 139 -0.91 -5.68 6.05
C ARG A 139 0.42 -4.94 5.87
N VAL A 140 1.16 -5.24 4.81
CA VAL A 140 2.44 -4.60 4.49
C VAL A 140 2.25 -3.11 4.18
N SER A 141 1.29 -2.77 3.32
CA SER A 141 1.00 -1.37 2.96
C SER A 141 0.61 -0.53 4.19
N SER A 142 -0.16 -1.11 5.11
CA SER A 142 -0.53 -0.45 6.36
C SER A 142 0.67 -0.24 7.28
N ALA A 143 1.55 -1.24 7.41
CA ALA A 143 2.77 -1.11 8.20
C ALA A 143 3.70 -0.02 7.65
N VAL A 144 3.86 0.03 6.32
CA VAL A 144 4.64 1.09 5.66
C VAL A 144 4.00 2.46 5.90
N ALA A 145 2.68 2.58 5.74
CA ALA A 145 1.97 3.85 5.97
C ALA A 145 2.12 4.35 7.41
N VAL A 146 2.03 3.46 8.41
CA VAL A 146 2.25 3.81 9.83
C VAL A 146 3.67 4.33 10.06
N VAL A 147 4.68 3.61 9.56
CA VAL A 147 6.08 4.02 9.73
C VAL A 147 6.36 5.36 9.06
N LEU A 148 5.87 5.58 7.83
CA LEU A 148 6.05 6.85 7.13
C LEU A 148 5.32 8.00 7.84
N ALA A 149 4.08 7.78 8.28
CA ALA A 149 3.31 8.78 9.03
C ALA A 149 4.00 9.20 10.33
N GLU A 150 4.60 8.25 11.06
CA GLU A 150 5.43 8.54 12.23
C GLU A 150 6.68 9.34 11.86
N ARG A 151 7.36 8.98 10.77
CA ARG A 151 8.55 9.69 10.26
C ARG A 151 8.23 11.16 9.94
N VAL A 152 7.13 11.42 9.24
CA VAL A 152 6.69 12.78 8.89
C VAL A 152 5.86 13.46 9.98
N ARG A 153 5.68 12.81 11.14
CA ARG A 153 4.88 13.27 12.29
C ARG A 153 3.47 13.74 11.90
N THR A 154 2.87 13.06 10.94
CA THR A 154 1.54 13.39 10.42
C THR A 154 0.55 12.33 10.88
N PRO A 155 -0.58 12.72 11.50
CA PRO A 155 -1.62 11.74 11.82
C PRO A 155 -2.21 11.15 10.53
N LEU A 156 -2.61 9.88 10.55
CA LEU A 156 -3.14 9.21 9.35
C LEU A 156 -4.54 9.68 8.94
N ALA A 157 -5.35 10.19 9.88
CA ALA A 157 -6.70 10.69 9.59
C ALA A 157 -6.75 11.76 8.47
N PRO A 158 -5.94 12.83 8.47
CA PRO A 158 -5.91 13.77 7.36
C PRO A 158 -5.40 13.17 6.05
N VAL A 159 -4.50 12.17 6.09
CA VAL A 159 -4.02 11.47 4.88
C VAL A 159 -5.16 10.67 4.25
N VAL A 160 -5.89 9.90 5.06
CA VAL A 160 -7.11 9.18 4.64
C VAL A 160 -8.14 10.16 4.07
N THR A 161 -8.33 11.31 4.72
CA THR A 161 -9.24 12.37 4.26
C THR A 161 -8.86 12.91 2.90
N ALA A 162 -7.58 13.20 2.68
CA ALA A 162 -7.11 13.73 1.41
C ALA A 162 -7.31 12.72 0.28
N VAL A 163 -6.90 11.46 0.48
CA VAL A 163 -7.04 10.40 -0.54
C VAL A 163 -8.51 10.10 -0.85
N LEU A 164 -9.35 9.96 0.17
CA LEU A 164 -10.77 9.66 -0.06
C LEU A 164 -11.56 10.86 -0.60
N ASN A 165 -11.13 12.10 -0.39
CA ASN A 165 -11.71 13.24 -1.08
C ASN A 165 -11.53 13.12 -2.60
N ASP A 166 -10.35 12.70 -3.06
CA ASP A 166 -10.09 12.52 -4.49
C ASP A 166 -10.93 11.36 -5.05
N VAL A 167 -11.02 10.24 -4.31
CA VAL A 167 -11.81 9.07 -4.69
C VAL A 167 -13.32 9.37 -4.68
N ALA A 168 -13.81 10.08 -3.68
CA ALA A 168 -15.23 10.46 -3.57
C ALA A 168 -15.64 11.57 -4.55
N SER A 169 -14.69 12.39 -5.00
CA SER A 169 -14.93 13.43 -6.01
C SER A 169 -14.87 12.88 -7.44
N ALA A 170 -14.20 11.75 -7.67
CA ALA A 170 -14.21 11.07 -8.94
C ALA A 170 -15.59 10.44 -9.20
N GLU A 171 -16.36 11.01 -10.14
CA GLU A 171 -17.67 10.51 -10.62
C GLU A 171 -17.66 9.05 -11.14
N SER A 172 -16.51 8.36 -11.10
CA SER A 172 -16.27 7.05 -11.72
C SER A 172 -16.21 5.88 -10.74
N VAL A 173 -16.32 6.11 -9.43
CA VAL A 173 -16.33 5.02 -8.45
C VAL A 173 -17.78 4.59 -8.23
N GLU A 174 -18.15 3.42 -8.76
CA GLU A 174 -19.38 2.74 -8.37
C GLU A 174 -19.25 2.31 -6.91
N TRP A 175 -19.73 3.15 -6.01
CA TRP A 175 -19.97 2.79 -4.62
C TRP A 175 -21.18 1.86 -4.59
N ALA A 176 -20.91 0.54 -4.65
CA ALA A 176 -21.93 -0.51 -4.64
C ALA A 176 -22.71 -0.54 -3.31
#